data_AF-A0AA95KFA9-F1
#
_entry.id   AF-A0AA95KFA9-F1
#
_cell.length_a   1.000
_cell.length_b   1.000
_cell.length_c   1.000
_cell.angle_alpha   90.00
_cell.angle_beta   90.00
_cell.angle_gamma   90.00
#
_symmetry.space_group_name_H-M   'P 1'
#
loop_
_entity.id
_entity.type
_entity.pdbx_description
1 polymer ?
#
loop_
_entity_poly.entity_id
_entity_poly.type
_entity_poly.pdbx_seq_one_letter_code
_entity_poly.pdbx_strand_id
1 'polypeptide(L)'
;MTEQKRPILIIKGKRGSKVSTLESAVKPTLKPNNKAPIAPKTEKKQKAKKASKTAKVKQEPPKPITKEEKAARHAAKLKAAVDILVTLFPKVFNFESPKPLKVGIGKDIRKMISEKGLDIPNSQISTGLMAYTQTEAYQKSLVEFGSRFNLDGLVDGEVTDKQRERAKKKLNELQASK
;
A
#
# COMPACT_ATOMS: atom_id res chain seq x y z
N MET A 1 55.29 21.49 -11.54
CA MET A 1 54.14 22.04 -12.29
C MET A 1 54.21 21.53 -13.72
N THR A 2 53.34 20.60 -14.11
CA THR A 2 52.86 20.43 -15.49
C THR A 2 51.66 19.48 -15.47
N GLU A 3 50.47 20.08 -15.53
CA GLU A 3 49.19 19.39 -15.69
C GLU A 3 49.14 18.60 -16.99
N GLN A 4 48.89 17.29 -16.90
CA GLN A 4 48.42 16.50 -18.04
C GLN A 4 46.88 16.51 -18.06
N LYS A 5 46.34 17.36 -18.94
CA LYS A 5 44.91 17.41 -19.29
C LYS A 5 44.46 16.09 -19.92
N ARG A 6 43.41 15.47 -19.35
CA ARG A 6 42.72 14.31 -19.95
C ARG A 6 41.72 14.79 -21.02
N PRO A 7 41.66 14.18 -22.21
CA PRO A 7 40.72 14.58 -23.25
C PRO A 7 39.30 14.09 -22.94
N ILE A 8 38.31 14.97 -23.10
CA ILE A 8 36.87 14.70 -23.01
C ILE A 8 36.41 14.15 -24.37
N LEU A 9 35.90 12.92 -24.39
CA LEU A 9 35.26 12.35 -25.58
C LEU A 9 33.79 12.76 -25.64
N ILE A 10 33.47 13.68 -26.54
CA ILE A 10 32.12 14.17 -26.83
C ILE A 10 31.47 13.20 -27.84
N ILE A 11 30.51 12.39 -27.41
CA ILE A 11 29.69 11.57 -28.33
C ILE A 11 28.44 12.37 -28.71
N LYS A 12 28.46 12.92 -29.93
CA LYS A 12 27.37 13.67 -30.58
C LYS A 12 26.56 12.71 -31.47
N GLY A 13 25.49 12.12 -30.95
CA GLY A 13 24.54 11.31 -31.74
C GLY A 13 23.46 12.17 -32.42
N LYS A 14 23.66 12.47 -33.71
CA LYS A 14 22.74 13.23 -34.58
C LYS A 14 21.79 12.28 -35.33
N ARG A 15 20.52 12.72 -35.41
CA ARG A 15 19.34 12.14 -36.06
C ARG A 15 19.49 11.89 -37.58
N GLY A 16 18.71 10.94 -38.14
CA GLY A 16 18.22 11.03 -39.52
C GLY A 16 17.64 9.76 -40.18
N SER A 17 16.54 9.93 -40.92
CA SER A 17 15.82 9.06 -41.91
C SER A 17 15.02 7.86 -41.36
N LYS A 18 13.66 7.77 -41.39
CA LYS A 18 12.57 7.94 -42.41
C LYS A 18 12.70 7.03 -43.65
N VAL A 19 11.77 6.08 -43.84
CA VAL A 19 10.67 6.02 -44.86
C VAL A 19 9.88 4.68 -44.75
N SER A 20 8.53 4.71 -44.67
CA SER A 20 7.52 4.33 -45.72
C SER A 20 6.98 2.88 -45.59
N THR A 21 5.78 2.61 -45.03
CA THR A 21 4.38 2.67 -45.58
C THR A 21 3.91 1.35 -46.21
N LEU A 22 2.89 0.69 -45.60
CA LEU A 22 1.68 0.03 -46.18
C LEU A 22 0.76 -0.31 -44.96
N GLU A 23 -0.29 0.45 -44.62
CA GLU A 23 -1.65 0.53 -45.20
C GLU A 23 -2.63 -0.59 -44.77
N SER A 24 -3.56 -0.24 -43.85
CA SER A 24 -5.00 -0.58 -43.85
C SER A 24 -5.63 -0.02 -42.55
N ALA A 25 -6.33 1.11 -42.61
CA ALA A 25 -7.80 1.21 -42.71
C ALA A 25 -8.48 0.86 -41.35
N VAL A 26 -9.26 1.68 -40.62
CA VAL A 26 -10.29 2.66 -40.99
C VAL A 26 -10.58 3.57 -39.77
N LYS A 27 -10.79 4.88 -39.99
CA LYS A 27 -11.66 5.78 -39.20
C LYS A 27 -12.53 6.52 -40.23
N PRO A 28 -13.84 6.74 -40.02
CA PRO A 28 -14.29 7.94 -39.28
C PRO A 28 -15.67 7.78 -38.54
N THR A 29 -15.83 8.31 -37.32
CA THR A 29 -16.70 9.45 -36.90
C THR A 29 -18.25 9.24 -36.83
N LEU A 30 -18.83 9.93 -35.83
CA LEU A 30 -20.22 10.42 -35.69
C LEU A 30 -21.28 9.54 -34.97
N LYS A 31 -21.77 10.09 -33.83
CA LYS A 31 -23.07 9.80 -33.20
C LYS A 31 -24.21 10.34 -34.08
N PRO A 32 -25.45 9.81 -33.98
CA PRO A 32 -26.48 10.54 -33.23
C PRO A 32 -27.49 9.66 -32.47
N ASN A 33 -28.38 10.36 -31.76
CA ASN A 33 -29.26 9.96 -30.68
C ASN A 33 -30.74 9.81 -31.14
N ASN A 34 -31.59 9.31 -30.22
CA ASN A 34 -33.07 9.35 -30.17
C ASN A 34 -33.81 8.17 -30.83
N LYS A 35 -34.69 7.44 -30.11
CA LYS A 35 -36.00 7.97 -29.70
C LYS A 35 -36.51 7.38 -28.35
N ALA A 36 -36.95 8.30 -27.50
CA ALA A 36 -37.58 8.19 -26.17
C ALA A 36 -39.02 7.58 -26.24
N PRO A 37 -39.89 7.61 -25.20
CA PRO A 37 -39.78 8.09 -23.79
C PRO A 37 -40.30 7.02 -22.77
N ILE A 38 -40.22 7.22 -21.44
CA ILE A 38 -41.31 7.69 -20.57
C ILE A 38 -40.68 8.19 -19.25
N ALA A 39 -40.98 9.42 -18.88
CA ALA A 39 -40.80 9.99 -17.53
C ALA A 39 -42.19 10.06 -16.84
N PRO A 40 -42.36 10.56 -15.61
CA PRO A 40 -41.52 10.59 -14.40
C PRO A 40 -42.29 10.00 -13.18
N LYS A 41 -41.66 9.84 -12.00
CA LYS A 41 -42.17 10.36 -10.70
C LYS A 41 -41.38 9.86 -9.48
N THR A 42 -41.34 10.79 -8.55
CA THR A 42 -40.72 10.91 -7.23
C THR A 42 -41.28 9.99 -6.13
N GLU A 43 -40.42 9.78 -5.12
CA GLU A 43 -40.71 9.70 -3.69
C GLU A 43 -41.36 8.47 -3.01
N LYS A 44 -40.83 8.24 -1.79
CA LYS A 44 -41.38 7.56 -0.60
C LYS A 44 -41.37 6.03 -0.56
N LYS A 45 -40.30 5.49 0.03
CA LYS A 45 -40.33 4.19 0.72
C LYS A 45 -40.65 4.42 2.21
N GLN A 46 -41.92 4.23 2.59
CA GLN A 46 -42.36 4.11 3.98
C GLN A 46 -42.45 2.63 4.38
N LYS A 47 -41.67 2.26 5.40
CA LYS A 47 -42.04 1.52 6.62
C LYS A 47 -43.14 0.45 6.54
N ALA A 48 -42.76 -0.81 6.78
CA ALA A 48 -43.61 -1.78 7.49
C ALA A 48 -42.73 -2.66 8.41
N LYS A 49 -43.17 -2.79 9.66
CA LYS A 49 -42.57 -3.52 10.79
C LYS A 49 -43.20 -4.92 10.92
N LYS A 50 -42.53 -5.74 11.74
CA LYS A 50 -42.92 -7.00 12.46
C LYS A 50 -42.56 -8.31 11.74
N ALA A 51 -42.12 -9.37 12.41
CA ALA A 51 -41.60 -9.62 13.76
C ALA A 51 -41.35 -11.15 13.88
N SER A 52 -40.23 -11.57 14.45
CA SER A 52 -40.06 -12.80 15.29
C SER A 52 -38.55 -12.98 15.56
N LYS A 53 -38.01 -12.51 16.69
CA LYS A 53 -37.90 -13.15 18.02
C LYS A 53 -37.16 -14.50 18.01
N THR A 54 -35.90 -14.51 18.48
CA THR A 54 -35.41 -15.47 19.49
C THR A 54 -34.08 -15.01 20.13
N ALA A 55 -33.95 -15.31 21.43
CA ALA A 55 -32.76 -15.25 22.30
C ALA A 55 -32.20 -13.86 22.72
N LYS A 56 -32.82 -13.33 23.77
CA LYS A 56 -32.39 -12.22 24.61
C LYS A 56 -31.27 -12.68 25.56
N VAL A 57 -30.01 -12.42 25.23
CA VAL A 57 -28.93 -12.34 26.22
C VAL A 57 -28.95 -10.92 26.78
N LYS A 58 -29.16 -10.81 28.09
CA LYS A 58 -29.16 -9.57 28.87
C LYS A 58 -27.74 -9.00 28.89
N GLN A 59 -27.36 -8.25 27.86
CA GLN A 59 -26.16 -7.41 27.92
C GLN A 59 -26.46 -6.21 28.82
N GLU A 60 -25.70 -6.12 29.92
CA GLU A 60 -25.53 -4.88 30.66
C GLU A 60 -25.15 -3.74 29.68
N PRO A 61 -25.59 -2.49 29.93
CA PRO A 61 -25.30 -1.38 29.05
C PRO A 61 -23.79 -1.27 28.81
N PRO A 62 -23.32 -1.12 27.55
CA PRO A 62 -21.90 -0.97 27.29
C PRO A 62 -21.41 0.28 28.01
N LYS A 63 -20.50 0.10 28.99
CA LYS A 63 -19.80 1.20 29.66
C LYS A 63 -19.25 2.14 28.57
N PRO A 64 -19.36 3.48 28.72
CA PRO A 64 -18.78 4.41 27.76
C PRO A 64 -17.28 4.17 27.70
N ILE A 65 -16.83 3.56 26.60
CA ILE A 65 -15.42 3.24 26.36
C ILE A 65 -14.64 4.55 26.34
N THR A 66 -13.71 4.71 27.28
CA THR A 66 -12.87 5.91 27.40
C THR A 66 -11.95 6.05 26.18
N LYS A 67 -11.36 7.23 25.97
CA LYS A 67 -10.45 7.47 24.82
C LYS A 67 -9.22 6.56 24.91
N GLU A 68 -8.75 6.32 26.12
CA GLU A 68 -7.60 5.48 26.46
C GLU A 68 -7.87 4.02 26.11
N GLU A 69 -9.05 3.50 26.45
CA GLU A 69 -9.41 2.12 26.13
C GLU A 69 -9.59 1.91 24.62
N LYS A 70 -10.11 2.91 23.88
CA LYS A 70 -10.16 2.87 22.41
C LYS A 70 -8.75 2.84 21.80
N ALA A 71 -7.83 3.66 22.31
CA ALA A 71 -6.45 3.69 21.86
C ALA A 71 -5.73 2.36 22.14
N ALA A 72 -5.91 1.77 23.32
CA ALA A 72 -5.36 0.46 23.68
C ALA A 72 -5.90 -0.65 22.78
N ARG A 73 -7.22 -0.70 22.55
CA ARG A 73 -7.85 -1.66 21.62
C ARG A 73 -7.35 -1.48 20.18
N HIS A 74 -7.11 -0.24 19.75
CA HIS A 74 -6.55 0.05 18.44
C HIS A 74 -5.09 -0.44 18.34
N ALA A 75 -4.24 -0.13 19.32
CA ALA A 75 -2.86 -0.59 19.39
C ALA A 75 -2.77 -2.13 19.38
N ALA A 76 -3.64 -2.81 20.13
CA ALA A 76 -3.72 -4.28 20.13
C ALA A 76 -4.07 -4.85 18.73
N LYS A 77 -4.99 -4.21 17.99
CA LYS A 77 -5.31 -4.61 16.61
C LYS A 77 -4.14 -4.42 15.65
N LEU A 78 -3.41 -3.30 15.78
CA LEU A 78 -2.21 -3.05 14.97
C LEU A 78 -1.15 -4.12 15.24
N LYS A 79 -0.89 -4.40 16.52
CA LYS A 79 0.08 -5.41 16.93
C LYS A 79 -0.28 -6.80 16.39
N ALA A 80 -1.53 -7.24 16.60
CA ALA A 80 -1.99 -8.53 16.08
C ALA A 80 -1.85 -8.65 14.56
N ALA A 81 -2.14 -7.57 13.82
CA ALA A 81 -1.97 -7.55 12.36
C ALA A 81 -0.51 -7.66 11.93
N VAL A 82 0.43 -7.05 12.67
CA VAL A 82 1.87 -7.17 12.40
C VAL A 82 2.36 -8.59 12.76
N ASP A 83 1.94 -9.14 13.90
CA ASP A 83 2.33 -10.47 14.36
C ASP A 83 1.94 -11.56 13.33
N ILE A 84 0.77 -11.44 12.69
CA ILE A 84 0.36 -12.31 11.59
C ILE A 84 1.36 -12.23 10.42
N LEU A 85 1.76 -11.03 10.00
CA LEU A 85 2.71 -10.86 8.90
C LEU A 85 4.10 -11.41 9.23
N VAL A 86 4.57 -11.22 10.46
CA VAL A 86 5.86 -11.76 10.94
C VAL A 86 5.83 -13.28 10.98
N THR A 87 4.71 -13.87 11.44
CA THR A 87 4.54 -15.32 11.50
C THR A 87 4.54 -15.96 10.11
N LEU A 88 3.90 -15.32 9.13
CA LEU A 88 3.78 -15.85 7.77
C LEU A 88 5.04 -15.61 6.93
N PHE A 89 5.74 -14.49 7.15
CA PHE A 89 6.85 -14.04 6.30
C PHE A 89 8.07 -13.61 7.13
N PRO A 90 8.64 -14.48 7.98
CA PRO A 90 9.74 -14.13 8.90
C PRO A 90 11.05 -13.74 8.19
N LYS A 91 11.21 -14.10 6.91
CA LYS A 91 12.41 -13.76 6.12
C LYS A 91 12.55 -12.26 5.83
N VAL A 92 11.42 -11.55 5.82
CA VAL A 92 11.31 -10.15 5.39
C VAL A 92 10.79 -9.26 6.51
N PHE A 93 9.83 -9.77 7.28
CA PHE A 93 9.29 -9.07 8.44
C PHE A 93 10.05 -9.51 9.70
N ASN A 94 10.77 -8.57 10.31
CA ASN A 94 11.50 -8.78 11.56
C ASN A 94 11.37 -7.51 12.42
N PHE A 95 11.22 -7.69 13.73
CA PHE A 95 11.17 -6.59 14.69
C PHE A 95 12.54 -6.04 15.05
N GLU A 96 13.58 -6.89 15.04
CA GLU A 96 14.93 -6.50 15.45
C GLU A 96 15.67 -5.78 14.32
N SER A 97 15.70 -6.39 13.14
CA SER A 97 16.32 -5.83 11.94
C SER A 97 15.34 -5.83 10.77
N PRO A 98 14.36 -4.91 10.75
CA PRO A 98 13.39 -4.83 9.66
C PRO A 98 14.09 -4.54 8.34
N LYS A 99 13.70 -5.22 7.27
CA LYS A 99 14.20 -4.95 5.92
C LYS A 99 13.26 -3.99 5.19
N PRO A 100 13.78 -3.06 4.36
CA PRO A 100 12.94 -2.21 3.51
C PRO A 100 12.11 -3.05 2.54
N LEU A 101 10.79 -2.84 2.54
CA LEU A 101 9.88 -3.64 1.73
C LEU A 101 9.83 -3.14 0.27
N LYS A 102 9.65 -4.06 -0.67
CA LYS A 102 9.30 -3.75 -2.06
C LYS A 102 8.06 -2.84 -2.14
N VAL A 103 8.05 -1.91 -3.09
CA VAL A 103 6.86 -1.11 -3.39
C VAL A 103 5.78 -2.01 -3.98
N GLY A 104 4.60 -2.03 -3.34
CA GLY A 104 3.48 -2.86 -3.80
C GLY A 104 3.45 -4.27 -3.23
N ILE A 105 4.32 -4.59 -2.27
CA ILE A 105 4.40 -5.92 -1.61
C ILE A 105 3.05 -6.42 -1.05
N GLY A 106 2.13 -5.50 -0.72
CA GLY A 106 0.79 -5.87 -0.27
C GLY A 106 -0.01 -6.67 -1.31
N LYS A 107 0.24 -6.49 -2.61
CA LYS A 107 -0.40 -7.31 -3.66
C LYS A 107 0.18 -8.72 -3.67
N ASP A 108 1.49 -8.82 -3.53
CA ASP A 108 2.22 -10.10 -3.51
C ASP A 108 1.81 -10.92 -2.28
N ILE A 109 1.68 -10.29 -1.11
CA ILE A 109 1.19 -10.92 0.13
C ILE A 109 -0.21 -11.51 -0.07
N ARG A 110 -1.12 -10.75 -0.68
CA ARG A 110 -2.50 -11.21 -0.93
C ARG A 110 -2.52 -12.41 -1.86
N LYS A 111 -1.73 -12.39 -2.94
CA LYS A 111 -1.59 -13.52 -3.86
C LYS A 111 -1.08 -14.77 -3.13
N MET A 112 -0.01 -14.64 -2.34
CA MET A 112 0.56 -15.75 -1.57
C MET A 112 -0.42 -16.32 -0.53
N ILE A 113 -1.20 -15.46 0.14
CA ILE A 113 -2.23 -15.86 1.11
C ILE A 113 -3.35 -16.63 0.42
N SER A 114 -3.83 -16.15 -0.74
CA SER A 114 -4.83 -16.84 -1.55
C SER A 114 -4.33 -18.19 -2.06
N GLU A 115 -3.07 -18.28 -2.50
CA GLU A 115 -2.45 -19.53 -2.94
C GLU A 115 -2.28 -20.54 -1.80
N LYS A 116 -2.02 -20.08 -0.58
CA LYS A 116 -1.95 -20.90 0.63
C LYS A 116 -3.33 -21.27 1.20
N GLY A 117 -4.42 -20.73 0.65
CA GLY A 117 -5.78 -20.95 1.15
C GLY A 117 -6.05 -20.36 2.54
N LEU A 118 -5.33 -19.31 2.92
CA LEU A 118 -5.51 -18.65 4.21
C LEU A 118 -6.62 -17.58 4.13
N ASP A 119 -7.58 -17.62 5.03
CA ASP A 119 -8.68 -16.64 5.10
C ASP A 119 -8.28 -15.41 5.94
N ILE A 120 -7.31 -14.64 5.42
CA ILE A 120 -6.86 -13.40 6.06
C ILE A 120 -7.47 -12.21 5.33
N PRO A 121 -8.23 -11.34 6.01
CA PRO A 121 -8.86 -10.21 5.35
C PRO A 121 -7.82 -9.18 4.88
N ASN A 122 -8.04 -8.63 3.69
CA ASN A 122 -7.18 -7.60 3.09
C ASN A 122 -6.97 -6.35 3.96
N SER A 123 -7.95 -6.05 4.81
CA SER A 123 -7.86 -4.97 5.80
C SER A 123 -6.74 -5.25 6.81
N GLN A 124 -6.65 -6.45 7.38
CA GLN A 124 -5.60 -6.82 8.33
C GLN A 124 -4.21 -6.73 7.71
N ILE A 125 -4.03 -7.21 6.47
CA ILE A 125 -2.76 -7.09 5.75
C ILE A 125 -2.36 -5.61 5.62
N SER A 126 -3.31 -4.77 5.22
CA SER A 126 -3.05 -3.34 5.01
C SER A 126 -2.76 -2.61 6.32
N THR A 127 -3.49 -2.96 7.39
CA THR A 127 -3.28 -2.44 8.75
C THR A 127 -1.91 -2.86 9.30
N GLY A 128 -1.52 -4.12 9.14
CA GLY A 128 -0.22 -4.64 9.55
C GLY A 128 0.92 -3.95 8.82
N LEU A 129 0.82 -3.80 7.50
CA LEU A 129 1.82 -3.07 6.70
C LEU A 129 1.93 -1.60 7.13
N MET A 130 0.80 -0.93 7.36
CA MET A 130 0.80 0.45 7.84
C MET A 130 1.50 0.57 9.20
N ALA A 131 1.15 -0.28 10.16
CA ALA A 131 1.75 -0.26 11.49
C ALA A 131 3.24 -0.58 11.45
N TYR A 132 3.64 -1.61 10.70
CA TYR A 132 5.03 -2.03 10.56
C TYR A 132 5.91 -0.92 9.97
N THR A 133 5.44 -0.28 8.89
CA THR A 133 6.20 0.78 8.21
C THR A 133 6.31 2.07 9.04
N GLN A 134 5.47 2.26 10.05
CA GLN A 134 5.54 3.43 10.94
C GLN A 134 6.51 3.26 12.11
N THR A 135 7.04 2.04 12.33
CA THR A 135 7.96 1.78 13.44
C THR A 135 9.30 2.50 13.26
N GLU A 136 9.92 2.87 14.39
CA GLU A 136 11.24 3.51 14.41
C GLU A 136 12.30 2.63 13.71
N ALA A 137 12.31 1.34 14.01
CA ALA A 137 13.24 0.38 13.43
C ALA A 137 13.12 0.32 11.90
N TYR A 138 11.90 0.34 11.36
CA TYR A 138 11.69 0.35 9.92
C TYR A 138 12.24 1.62 9.26
N GLN A 139 12.03 2.79 9.89
CA GLN A 139 12.57 4.05 9.36
C GLN A 139 14.10 4.06 9.36
N LYS A 140 14.76 3.48 10.38
CA LYS A 140 16.22 3.29 10.39
C LYS A 140 16.69 2.42 9.22
N SER A 141 15.99 1.31 8.96
CA SER A 141 16.31 0.44 7.83
C SER A 141 16.25 1.17 6.48
N LEU A 142 15.29 2.08 6.28
CA LEU A 142 15.23 2.86 5.04
C LEU A 142 16.41 3.81 4.86
N VAL A 143 17.07 4.22 5.94
CA VAL A 143 18.24 5.10 5.89
C VAL A 143 19.52 4.32 5.62
N GLU A 144 19.65 3.15 6.22
CA GLU A 144 20.83 2.29 6.13
C GLU A 144 20.91 1.50 4.82
N PHE A 145 19.77 0.97 4.36
CA PHE A 145 19.72 0.10 3.19
C PHE A 145 19.42 0.92 1.92
N GLY A 146 20.21 0.70 0.86
CA GLY A 146 19.97 1.28 -0.47
C GLY A 146 18.96 0.49 -1.31
N SER A 147 18.65 -0.75 -0.93
CA SER A 147 17.83 -1.67 -1.71
C SER A 147 16.57 -2.12 -0.95
N ARG A 148 15.52 -2.46 -1.71
CA ARG A 148 14.28 -3.02 -1.18
C ARG A 148 14.24 -4.53 -1.37
N PHE A 149 13.49 -5.22 -0.53
CA PHE A 149 13.40 -6.67 -0.52
C PHE A 149 11.97 -7.12 -0.79
N ASN A 150 11.83 -8.15 -1.63
CA ASN A 150 10.57 -8.86 -1.85
C ASN A 150 10.35 -9.96 -0.80
N LEU A 151 9.19 -10.64 -0.84
CA LEU A 151 8.79 -11.70 0.10
C LEU A 151 9.78 -12.87 0.20
N ASP A 152 10.52 -13.15 -0.86
CA ASP A 152 11.56 -14.18 -0.88
C ASP A 152 12.88 -13.72 -0.25
N GLY A 153 12.99 -12.44 0.12
CA GLY A 153 14.22 -11.83 0.61
C GLY A 153 15.20 -11.44 -0.50
N LEU A 154 14.77 -11.48 -1.76
CA LEU A 154 15.55 -11.00 -2.91
C LEU A 154 15.43 -9.49 -3.08
N VAL A 155 16.47 -8.87 -3.62
CA VAL A 155 16.48 -7.43 -3.92
C VAL A 155 15.50 -7.13 -5.06
N ASP A 156 14.55 -6.23 -4.79
CA ASP A 156 13.50 -5.85 -5.71
C ASP A 156 13.16 -4.36 -5.53
N GLY A 157 13.95 -3.54 -6.23
CA GLY A 157 13.87 -2.08 -6.21
C GLY A 157 14.92 -1.42 -5.32
N GLU A 158 14.96 -0.10 -5.42
CA GLU A 158 15.92 0.76 -4.76
C GLU A 158 15.21 1.75 -3.82
N VAL A 159 15.91 2.20 -2.78
CA VAL A 159 15.46 3.28 -1.89
C VAL A 159 16.07 4.60 -2.38
N THR A 160 15.23 5.46 -2.96
CA THR A 160 15.66 6.77 -3.46
C THR A 160 16.08 7.70 -2.31
N ASP A 161 17.02 8.61 -2.55
CA ASP A 161 17.48 9.62 -1.59
C ASP A 161 16.35 10.40 -0.92
N LYS A 162 15.35 10.82 -1.71
CA LYS A 162 14.16 11.51 -1.20
C LYS A 162 13.37 10.68 -0.18
N GLN A 163 13.35 9.36 -0.34
CA GLN A 163 12.71 8.45 0.60
C GLN A 163 13.55 8.32 1.87
N ARG A 164 14.89 8.25 1.74
CA ARG A 164 15.82 8.25 2.87
C ARG A 164 15.71 9.52 3.70
N GLU A 165 15.64 10.68 3.07
CA GLU A 165 15.47 11.97 3.74
C GLU A 165 14.14 12.03 4.52
N ARG A 166 13.05 11.58 3.90
CA ARG A 166 11.74 11.48 4.58
C ARG A 166 11.81 10.53 5.78
N ALA A 167 12.50 9.40 5.65
CA ALA A 167 12.67 8.45 6.74
C ALA A 167 13.48 9.07 7.90
N LYS A 168 14.58 9.78 7.61
CA LYS A 168 15.35 10.54 8.61
C LYS A 168 14.48 11.56 9.34
N LYS A 169 13.68 12.35 8.62
CA LYS A 169 12.76 13.31 9.23
C LYS A 169 11.77 12.60 10.15
N LYS A 170 11.18 11.49 9.70
CA LYS A 170 10.22 10.72 10.49
C LYS A 170 10.85 10.12 11.74
N LEU A 171 12.09 9.63 11.63
CA LEU A 171 12.86 9.11 12.74
C LEU A 171 13.07 10.16 13.83
N ASN A 172 13.44 11.38 13.44
CA ASN A 172 13.58 12.50 14.38
C ASN A 172 12.26 12.86 15.08
N GLU A 173 11.13 12.86 14.36
CA GLU A 173 9.80 13.09 14.95
C GLU A 173 9.44 12.02 15.99
N LEU A 174 9.70 10.74 15.69
CA LEU A 174 9.41 9.63 16.59
C LEU A 174 10.30 9.69 17.85
N GLN A 175 11.58 10.04 17.69
CA GLN A 175 12.52 10.18 18.80
C GLN A 175 12.21 11.39 19.68
N ALA A 176 11.74 12.51 19.11
CA ALA A 176 11.34 13.69 19.87
C ALA A 176 10.03 13.50 20.66
N SER A 177 9.19 12.54 20.27
CA SER A 177 7.91 12.25 20.93
C SER A 177 8.01 11.28 22.11
N LYS A 178 9.22 10.77 22.40
CA LYS A 178 9.49 9.74 23.40
C LYS A 178 10.00 10.34 24.70
#